data_AF-A0A536YKD6-F1
#
_entry.id   AF-A0A536YKD6-F1
#
_cell.length_a   1.000
_cell.length_b   1.000
_cell.length_c   1.000
_cell.angle_alpha   90.00
_cell.angle_beta   90.00
_cell.angle_gamma   90.00
#
_symmetry.space_group_name_H-M   'P 1'
#
loop_
_entity.id
_entity.type
_entity.pdbx_description
1 polymer ?
#
loop_
_entity_poly.entity_id
_entity_poly.type
_entity_poly.pdbx_seq_one_letter_code
_entity_poly.pdbx_strand_id
1 'polypeptide(L)'
;MTDPHRIVIVGGGAGGLELATRAGDRFGRRGHATVTLVDKNETHVWKPLLHEVAAGSMDIHAHQLDYLAQARWHAFTFCCGALE
;
A
#
# COMPACT_ATOMS: atom_id res chain seq x y z
N MET A 1 5.93 2.79 29.83
CA MET A 1 5.16 2.56 28.59
C MET A 1 6.16 2.34 27.48
N THR A 2 6.17 1.17 26.86
CA THR A 2 7.00 0.92 25.67
C THR A 2 6.34 1.60 24.47
N ASP A 3 7.10 2.38 23.73
CA ASP A 3 6.62 2.96 22.47
C ASP A 3 6.08 1.85 21.54
N PRO A 4 4.98 2.10 20.81
CA PRO A 4 4.47 1.17 19.82
C PRO A 4 5.56 0.84 18.79
N HIS A 5 5.70 -0.44 18.44
CA HIS A 5 6.70 -0.85 17.45
C HIS A 5 6.45 -0.15 16.11
N ARG A 6 7.51 0.37 15.48
CA ARG A 6 7.39 1.05 14.18
C ARG A 6 7.78 0.11 13.05
N ILE A 7 6.87 -0.07 12.10
CA ILE A 7 7.05 -0.94 10.93
C ILE A 7 6.96 -0.07 9.68
N VAL A 8 8.04 -0.05 8.89
CA VAL A 8 8.11 0.66 7.61
C VAL A 8 8.24 -0.37 6.50
N ILE A 9 7.34 -0.31 5.52
CA ILE A 9 7.30 -1.17 4.35
C ILE A 9 7.61 -0.28 3.14
N VAL A 10 8.68 -0.61 2.42
CA VAL A 10 9.11 0.15 1.24
C VAL A 10 8.75 -0.64 -0.03
N GLY A 11 7.94 -0.04 -0.89
CA GLY A 11 7.39 -0.61 -2.12
C GLY A 11 5.98 -1.17 -1.96
N GLY A 12 4.99 -0.53 -2.59
CA GLY A 12 3.56 -0.87 -2.64
C GLY A 12 3.18 -1.87 -3.75
N GLY A 13 4.10 -2.72 -4.19
CA GLY A 13 3.77 -3.84 -5.07
C GLY A 13 2.77 -4.82 -4.44
N ALA A 14 2.41 -5.90 -5.14
CA ALA A 14 1.40 -6.85 -4.67
C ALA A 14 1.73 -7.41 -3.26
N GLY A 15 3.01 -7.73 -3.02
CA GLY A 15 3.45 -8.19 -1.70
C GLY A 15 3.49 -7.09 -0.63
N GLY A 16 3.91 -5.87 -0.99
CA GLY A 16 4.05 -4.78 -0.03
C GLY A 16 2.72 -4.22 0.45
N LEU A 17 1.76 -4.05 -0.46
CA LEU A 17 0.41 -3.63 -0.10
C LEU A 17 -0.31 -4.69 0.74
N GLU A 18 -0.16 -5.97 0.40
CA GLU A 18 -0.73 -7.08 1.17
C GLU A 18 -0.13 -7.14 2.58
N LEU A 19 1.19 -6.98 2.69
CA LEU A 19 1.88 -6.94 3.98
C LEU A 19 1.40 -5.75 4.82
N ALA A 20 1.30 -4.55 4.23
CA ALA A 20 0.85 -3.34 4.93
C ALA A 20 -0.59 -3.50 5.43
N THR A 21 -1.46 -4.06 4.60
CA THR A 21 -2.86 -4.36 4.92
C THR A 21 -2.96 -5.31 6.11
N ARG A 22 -2.29 -6.47 6.05
CA ARG A 22 -2.32 -7.46 7.14
C ARG A 22 -1.69 -6.94 8.43
N ALA A 23 -0.58 -6.21 8.33
CA ALA A 23 0.09 -5.64 9.50
C ALA A 23 -0.76 -4.55 10.16
N GLY A 24 -1.40 -3.69 9.38
CA GLY A 24 -2.33 -2.68 9.87
C GLY A 24 -3.54 -3.30 10.56
N ASP A 25 -4.19 -4.30 9.95
CA ASP A 25 -5.34 -4.97 10.54
C ASP A 25 -5.01 -5.71 11.83
N ARG A 26 -3.83 -6.35 11.89
CA ARG A 26 -3.42 -7.16 13.05
C ARG A 26 -2.84 -6.34 14.19
N PHE A 27 -2.01 -5.34 13.88
CA PHE A 27 -1.21 -4.63 14.87
C PHE A 27 -1.53 -3.13 14.93
N GLY A 28 -1.77 -2.50 13.77
CA GLY A 28 -2.14 -1.08 13.66
C GLY A 28 -3.48 -0.78 14.37
N ARG A 29 -4.54 -1.51 14.02
CA ARG A 29 -5.88 -1.37 14.63
C ARG A 29 -5.88 -1.55 16.15
N ARG A 30 -4.94 -2.33 16.68
CA ARG A 30 -4.81 -2.63 18.11
C ARG A 30 -3.87 -1.67 18.85
N GLY A 31 -3.24 -0.73 18.14
CA GLY A 31 -2.26 0.19 18.71
C GLY A 31 -0.94 -0.48 19.13
N HIS A 32 -0.69 -1.72 18.70
CA HIS A 32 0.52 -2.46 19.05
C HIS A 32 1.72 -2.07 18.16
N ALA A 33 1.43 -1.55 16.96
CA ALA A 33 2.44 -1.06 16.04
C ALA A 33 1.94 0.13 15.23
N THR A 34 2.86 1.00 14.83
CA THR A 34 2.61 2.01 13.79
C THR A 34 3.15 1.48 12.47
N VAL A 35 2.26 1.27 11.50
CA VAL A 35 2.61 0.70 10.18
C VAL A 35 2.60 1.80 9.13
N THR A 36 3.67 1.94 8.36
CA THR A 36 3.79 2.90 7.25
C THR A 36 4.20 2.19 5.96
N LEU A 37 3.43 2.41 4.89
CA LEU A 37 3.79 2.02 3.53
C LEU A 37 4.39 3.23 2.80
N VAL A 38 5.57 3.04 2.21
CA VAL A 38 6.25 4.03 1.36
C VAL A 38 6.30 3.51 -0.06
N ASP A 39 5.75 4.24 -1.02
CA ASP A 39 5.94 3.96 -2.46
C ASP A 39 6.05 5.27 -3.23
N LYS A 40 6.76 5.23 -4.37
CA LYS A 40 6.92 6.38 -5.25
C LYS A 40 5.66 6.69 -6.08
N ASN A 41 4.75 5.73 -6.19
CA ASN A 41 3.47 5.86 -6.87
C ASN A 41 2.35 5.94 -5.84
N GLU A 42 1.28 6.65 -6.18
CA GLU A 42 0.11 6.82 -5.32
C GLU A 42 -0.89 5.66 -5.39
N THR A 43 -0.77 4.83 -6.44
CA THR A 43 -1.69 3.73 -6.71
C THR A 43 -0.96 2.43 -6.97
N HIS A 44 -1.55 1.33 -6.51
CA HIS A 44 -1.18 0.00 -6.97
C HIS A 44 -1.73 -0.27 -8.36
N VAL A 45 -0.84 -0.58 -9.31
CA VAL A 45 -1.22 -1.05 -10.64
C VAL A 45 -0.99 -2.56 -10.71
N TRP A 46 -2.04 -3.31 -11.07
CA TRP A 46 -1.92 -4.72 -11.42
C TRP A 46 -1.15 -4.87 -12.73
N LYS A 47 0.17 -5.01 -12.60
CA LYS A 47 1.12 -5.17 -13.72
C LYS A 47 0.77 -6.30 -14.70
N PRO A 48 0.10 -7.41 -14.32
CA PRO A 48 -0.34 -8.42 -15.29
C PRO A 48 -1.24 -7.87 -16.41
N LEU A 49 -2.00 -6.81 -16.16
CA LEU A 49 -2.95 -6.22 -17.13
C LEU A 49 -2.32 -5.15 -18.03
N LEU A 50 -1.02 -4.87 -17.91
CA LEU A 50 -0.36 -3.83 -18.69
C LEU A 50 -0.41 -4.08 -20.21
N HIS A 51 -0.50 -5.34 -20.63
CA HIS A 51 -0.60 -5.68 -22.06
C HIS A 51 -1.99 -5.37 -22.65
N GLU A 52 -3.06 -5.51 -21.87
CA GLU A 52 -4.43 -5.13 -22.28
C GLU A 52 -4.60 -3.60 -22.30
N VAL A 53 -3.96 -2.92 -21.36
CA VAL A 53 -3.84 -1.45 -21.33
C VAL A 53 -3.12 -0.93 -22.57
N ALA A 54 -1.96 -1.54 -22.92
CA ALA A 54 -1.21 -1.14 -24.09
C ALA A 54 -1.97 -1.41 -25.40
N ALA A 55 -2.85 -2.42 -25.41
CA ALA A 55 -3.75 -2.72 -26.52
C ALA A 55 -4.97 -1.77 -26.60
N GLY A 56 -5.17 -0.90 -25.61
CA GLY A 56 -6.30 0.04 -25.54
C GLY A 56 -7.64 -0.61 -25.19
N SER A 57 -7.64 -1.88 -24.76
CA SER A 57 -8.86 -2.63 -24.45
C SER A 57 -9.31 -2.52 -22.99
N MET A 58 -8.52 -1.85 -22.14
CA MET A 58 -8.80 -1.72 -20.71
C MET A 58 -8.43 -0.32 -20.19
N ASP A 59 -9.32 0.27 -19.38
CA ASP A 59 -9.07 1.54 -18.70
C ASP A 59 -8.23 1.31 -17.43
N ILE A 60 -7.01 1.85 -17.42
CA ILE A 60 -6.08 1.78 -16.26
C ILE A 60 -6.66 2.39 -14.99
N HIS A 61 -7.51 3.40 -15.12
CA HIS A 61 -8.03 4.14 -13.98
C HIS A 61 -9.11 3.35 -13.23
N ALA A 62 -9.78 2.40 -13.91
CA ALA A 62 -10.77 1.54 -13.29
C ALA A 62 -10.17 0.44 -12.38
N HIS A 63 -8.87 0.15 -12.51
CA HIS A 63 -8.20 -0.96 -11.82
C HIS A 63 -7.05 -0.54 -10.91
N GLN A 64 -6.91 0.77 -10.65
CA GLN A 64 -5.95 1.30 -9.70
C GLN A 64 -6.53 1.28 -8.28
N LEU A 65 -5.75 0.77 -7.33
CA LEU A 65 -6.08 0.84 -5.91
C LEU A 65 -5.29 1.98 -5.27
N ASP A 66 -6.01 2.97 -4.75
CA ASP A 66 -5.45 4.13 -4.05
C ASP A 66 -4.89 3.73 -2.68
N TYR A 67 -3.58 3.92 -2.48
CA TYR A 67 -2.93 3.55 -1.22
C TYR A 67 -3.45 4.32 -0.02
N LEU A 68 -3.86 5.58 -0.18
CA LEU A 68 -4.41 6.39 0.90
C LEU A 68 -5.76 5.85 1.35
N ALA A 69 -6.63 5.46 0.41
CA ALA A 69 -7.91 4.84 0.73
C ALA A 69 -7.71 3.52 1.50
N GLN A 70 -6.84 2.64 0.98
CA GLN A 70 -6.50 1.37 1.63
C GLN A 70 -5.89 1.57 3.03
N ALA A 71 -5.00 2.56 3.18
CA ALA A 71 -4.38 2.92 4.44
C ALA A 71 -5.42 3.26 5.51
N ARG A 72 -6.42 4.08 5.16
CA ARG A 72 -7.52 4.44 6.05
C ARG A 72 -8.37 3.22 6.42
N TRP A 73 -8.65 2.33 5.47
CA TRP A 73 -9.46 1.13 5.73
C TRP A 73 -8.75 0.10 6.60
N HIS A 74 -7.43 0.00 6.52
CA HIS A 74 -6.65 -1.06 7.18
C HIS A 74 -5.70 -0.56 8.27
N ALA A 75 -5.88 0.67 8.75
CA ALA A 75 -5.12 1.24 9.87
C ALA A 75 -3.59 1.18 9.69
N PHE A 76 -3.12 1.52 8.48
CA PHE A 76 -1.74 1.89 8.23
C PHE A 76 -1.66 3.32 7.69
N THR A 77 -0.47 3.89 7.58
CA THR A 77 -0.22 5.20 6.96
C THR A 77 0.45 5.01 5.60
N PHE A 78 0.04 5.77 4.58
CA PHE A 78 0.75 5.84 3.31
C PHE A 78 1.61 7.11 3.26
N CYS A 79 2.82 6.99 2.72
CA CYS A 79 3.71 8.10 2.43
C CYS A 79 4.23 7.96 0.99
N CYS A 80 4.09 9.03 0.20
CA CYS A 80 4.70 9.07 -1.13
C CYS A 80 6.20 9.33 -1.00
N GLY A 81 7.04 8.43 -1.51
CA GLY A 81 8.49 8.55 -1.39
C GLY A 81 9.27 7.34 -1.93
N ALA A 82 10.59 7.48 -1.97
CA ALA A 82 11.53 6.43 -2.37
C ALA A 82 12.74 6.39 -1.42
N LEU A 83 13.45 5.26 -1.40
CA LEU A 83 14.73 5.13 -0.70
C LEU A 83 15.85 5.66 -1.61
N GLU A 84 16.75 6.48 -1.07
CA GLU A 84 17.95 7.01 -1.74
C GLU A 84 19.21 6.19 -1.39
#